data_AF-A0A1G1J5I1-F1
#
_entry.id   AF-A0A1G1J5I1-F1
#
_cell.length_a   1.000
_cell.length_b   1.000
_cell.length_c   1.000
_cell.angle_alpha   90.00
_cell.angle_beta   90.00
_cell.angle_gamma   90.00
#
_symmetry.space_group_name_H-M   'P 1'
#
loop_
_entity.id
_entity.type
_entity.pdbx_description
1 polymer ?
#
loop_
_entity_poly.entity_id
_entity_poly.type
_entity_poly.pdbx_seq_one_letter_code
_entity_poly.pdbx_strand_id
1 'polypeptide(L)'
;MGIILILTAPKMTALDKTVQPGFDKGLFIGGFLFSVISPGFIVWWATIGVSTIVKALLFGMAGVIFLTFGHWLADTLWYWSISYALDKGKAHLTDRTYRNAIRFFSILIIFLGFSFLIIRK
;
A
#
# COMPACT_ATOMS: atom_id res chain seq x y z
N MET A 1 6.70 -10.28 -4.35
CA MET A 1 6.31 -9.57 -3.12
C MET A 1 5.44 -10.44 -2.20
N GLY A 2 4.29 -10.99 -2.63
CA GLY A 2 3.44 -11.83 -1.76
C GLY A 2 4.12 -13.08 -1.17
N ILE A 3 4.89 -13.83 -1.97
CA ILE A 3 5.63 -15.01 -1.48
C ILE A 3 6.73 -14.62 -0.47
N ILE A 4 7.43 -13.52 -0.73
CA ILE A 4 8.48 -12.99 0.16
C ILE A 4 7.87 -12.58 1.50
N LEU A 5 6.70 -11.95 1.51
CA LEU A 5 5.97 -11.56 2.73
C LEU A 5 5.52 -12.78 3.54
N ILE A 6 5.07 -13.86 2.88
CA ILE A 6 4.73 -15.13 3.57
C ILE A 6 5.96 -15.76 4.23
N LEU A 7 7.10 -15.75 3.53
CA LEU A 7 8.35 -16.34 4.02
C LEU A 7 9.00 -15.51 5.14
N THR A 8 8.82 -14.19 5.12
CA THR A 8 9.37 -13.27 6.14
C THR A 8 8.42 -13.03 7.32
N ALA A 9 7.13 -13.32 7.18
CA ALA A 9 6.12 -13.25 8.25
C ALA A 9 6.53 -13.90 9.59
N PRO A 10 7.25 -15.05 9.66
CA PRO A 10 7.67 -15.62 10.94
C PRO A 10 8.65 -14.73 11.72
N LYS A 11 9.40 -13.86 11.03
CA LYS A 11 10.44 -13.00 11.61
C LYS A 11 9.95 -11.59 11.94
N MET A 12 8.70 -11.25 11.60
CA MET A 12 8.15 -9.92 11.83
C MET A 12 7.55 -9.82 13.24
N THR A 13 8.10 -8.93 14.04
CA THR A 13 7.63 -8.57 15.38
C THR A 13 6.89 -7.23 15.27
N ALA A 14 5.68 -7.13 15.82
CA ALA A 14 4.84 -5.94 15.64
C ALA A 14 5.36 -4.71 16.41
N LEU A 15 6.24 -4.92 17.39
CA LEU A 15 6.82 -3.88 18.23
C LEU A 15 8.30 -4.18 18.49
N ASP A 16 9.17 -3.76 17.56
CA ASP A 16 10.57 -3.59 17.91
C ASP A 16 10.73 -2.27 18.66
N LYS A 17 10.79 -2.34 20.00
CA LYS A 17 10.99 -1.18 20.87
C LYS A 17 12.41 -0.61 20.80
N THR A 18 13.34 -1.24 20.07
CA THR A 18 14.76 -0.85 20.05
C THR A 18 15.12 0.15 18.96
N VAL A 19 14.24 0.37 17.98
CA VAL A 19 14.43 1.40 16.95
C VAL A 19 14.11 2.77 17.56
N GLN A 20 15.15 3.50 17.95
CA GLN A 20 14.99 4.90 18.31
C GLN A 20 14.52 5.69 17.08
N PRO A 21 13.53 6.59 17.22
CA PRO A 21 13.03 7.40 16.11
C PRO A 21 14.07 8.50 15.77
N GLY A 22 15.18 8.09 15.16
CA GLY A 22 16.16 9.00 14.55
C GLY A 22 15.71 9.36 13.14
N PHE A 23 15.64 10.64 12.83
CA PHE A 23 15.35 11.12 11.48
C PHE A 23 16.57 10.92 10.58
N ASP A 24 16.82 9.68 10.17
CA ASP A 24 17.89 9.36 9.23
C ASP A 24 17.45 9.74 7.82
N LYS A 25 18.16 10.67 7.18
CA LYS A 25 17.88 11.08 5.78
C LYS A 25 17.87 9.89 4.81
N GLY A 26 18.61 8.82 5.14
CA GLY A 26 18.62 7.55 4.42
C GLY A 26 17.26 6.82 4.43
N LEU A 27 16.46 6.93 5.50
CA LEU A 27 15.12 6.34 5.54
C LEU A 27 14.15 7.05 4.59
N PHE A 28 14.24 8.37 4.49
CA PHE A 28 13.34 9.16 3.64
C PHE A 28 13.62 8.90 2.15
N ILE A 29 14.90 8.91 1.77
CA ILE A 29 15.33 8.62 0.40
C ILE A 29 15.08 7.14 0.06
N GLY A 30 15.38 6.23 0.98
CA GLY A 30 15.10 4.80 0.81
C GLY A 30 13.62 4.51 0.62
N GLY A 31 12.75 5.13 1.42
CA GLY A 31 11.30 5.02 1.30
C GLY A 31 10.77 5.60 -0.01
N PHE A 32 11.25 6.77 -0.43
CA PHE A 32 10.87 7.39 -1.70
C PHE A 32 11.25 6.52 -2.89
N LEU A 33 12.51 6.08 -2.96
CA LEU A 33 13.00 5.21 -4.03
C LEU A 33 12.25 3.88 -4.05
N PHE A 34 11.99 3.28 -2.89
CA PHE A 34 11.24 2.03 -2.80
C PHE A 34 9.81 2.17 -3.33
N SER A 35 9.12 3.28 -3.02
CA SER A 35 7.78 3.55 -3.53
C SER A 35 7.75 3.71 -5.05
N VAL A 36 8.63 4.56 -5.60
CA VAL A 36 8.66 4.87 -7.04
C VAL A 36 9.10 3.66 -7.87
N ILE A 37 10.05 2.87 -7.37
CA ILE A 37 10.61 1.71 -8.06
C ILE A 37 9.77 0.45 -7.83
N SER A 38 8.77 0.49 -6.92
CA SER A 38 7.90 -0.65 -6.71
C SER A 38 7.16 -1.00 -8.00
N PRO A 39 7.21 -2.27 -8.47
CA PRO A 39 6.56 -2.66 -9.71
C PRO A 39 5.06 -2.33 -9.73
N GLY A 40 4.41 -2.37 -8.56
CA GLY A 40 2.99 -2.04 -8.41
C GLY A 40 2.69 -0.57 -8.73
N PHE A 41 3.55 0.37 -8.34
CA PHE A 41 3.36 1.79 -8.61
C PHE A 41 3.38 2.09 -10.12
N ILE A 42 4.38 1.55 -10.82
CA ILE A 42 4.54 1.74 -12.27
C ILE A 42 3.36 1.11 -13.02
N VAL A 43 3.00 -0.12 -12.68
CA VAL A 43 1.88 -0.83 -13.34
C VAL A 43 0.55 -0.11 -13.11
N TRP A 44 0.29 0.39 -11.90
CA TRP A 44 -0.93 1.13 -11.59
C TRP A 44 -1.05 2.42 -12.39
N TRP A 45 0.02 3.23 -12.41
CA TRP A 45 0.03 4.48 -13.18
C TRP A 45 -0.12 4.23 -14.68
N ALA A 46 0.58 3.23 -15.22
CA ALA A 46 0.51 2.89 -16.64
C ALA A 46 -0.86 2.36 -17.09
N THR A 47 -1.66 1.79 -16.18
CA THR A 47 -2.96 1.19 -16.51
C THR A 47 -4.12 2.06 -16.03
N ILE A 48 -4.41 1.98 -14.74
CA ILE A 48 -5.56 2.64 -14.11
C ILE A 48 -5.35 4.14 -14.11
N GLY A 49 -4.18 4.63 -13.68
CA GLY A 49 -3.89 6.06 -13.51
C GLY A 49 -4.04 6.87 -14.80
N VAL A 50 -3.42 6.42 -15.90
CA VAL A 50 -3.58 7.05 -17.22
C VAL A 50 -5.04 7.02 -17.67
N SER A 51 -5.75 5.90 -17.49
CA SER A 51 -7.15 5.78 -17.89
C SER A 51 -8.09 6.74 -17.15
N THR A 52 -7.86 6.97 -15.85
CA THR A 52 -8.64 7.92 -15.04
C THR A 52 -8.33 9.36 -15.40
N ILE A 53 -7.06 9.69 -15.69
CA ILE A 53 -6.68 11.04 -16.15
C ILE A 53 -7.30 11.36 -17.50
N VAL A 54 -7.28 10.43 -18.45
CA VAL A 54 -7.92 10.62 -19.77
C VAL A 54 -9.42 10.85 -19.62
N LYS A 55 -10.09 10.12 -18.72
CA LYS A 55 -11.52 10.36 -18.42
C LYS A 55 -11.75 11.71 -17.75
N ALA A 56 -10.86 12.13 -16.86
CA ALA A 56 -10.95 13.42 -16.18
C ALA A 56 -10.73 14.60 -17.14
N LEU A 57 -9.86 14.43 -18.15
CA LEU A 57 -9.62 15.41 -19.22
C LEU A 57 -10.88 15.72 -20.05
N LEU A 58 -11.85 14.81 -20.13
CA LEU A 58 -13.15 15.08 -20.78
C LEU A 58 -13.93 16.20 -20.08
N PHE A 59 -13.66 16.44 -18.79
CA PHE A 59 -14.22 17.54 -18.00
C PHE A 59 -13.28 18.76 -17.91
N GLY A 60 -12.22 18.79 -18.74
CA GLY A 60 -11.21 19.85 -18.76
C GLY A 60 -10.26 19.84 -17.55
N MET A 61 -9.52 20.94 -17.36
CA MET A 61 -8.55 21.07 -16.26
C MET A 61 -9.20 20.97 -14.87
N ALA A 62 -10.46 21.39 -14.73
CA ALA A 62 -11.20 21.27 -13.47
C ALA A 62 -11.37 19.79 -13.05
N GLY A 63 -11.65 18.90 -14.00
CA GLY A 63 -11.75 17.45 -13.74
C GLY A 63 -10.45 16.84 -13.23
N VAL A 64 -9.31 17.25 -13.78
CA VAL A 64 -7.98 16.77 -13.36
C VAL A 64 -7.64 17.25 -11.95
N ILE A 65 -7.97 18.50 -11.60
CA ILE A 65 -7.74 19.05 -10.25
C ILE A 65 -8.57 18.28 -9.23
N PHE A 66 -9.88 18.09 -9.49
CA PHE A 66 -10.75 17.34 -8.59
C PHE A 66 -10.33 15.87 -8.44
N LEU A 67 -9.93 15.21 -9.54
CA LEU A 67 -9.40 13.84 -9.50
C LEU A 67 -8.16 13.77 -8.60
N THR A 68 -7.21 14.68 -8.78
CA THR A 68 -5.94 14.69 -8.05
C THR A 68 -6.16 14.95 -6.56
N PHE A 69 -6.97 15.96 -6.23
CA PHE A 69 -7.31 16.27 -4.84
C PHE A 69 -8.09 15.14 -4.17
N GLY A 70 -9.08 14.58 -4.87
CA GLY A 70 -9.85 13.44 -4.36
C GLY A 70 -8.97 12.22 -4.11
N HIS A 71 -8.03 11.95 -5.01
CA HIS A 71 -7.07 10.86 -4.86
C HIS A 71 -6.18 11.03 -3.63
N TRP A 72 -5.51 12.18 -3.48
CA TRP A 72 -4.65 12.45 -2.32
C TRP A 72 -5.43 12.44 -1.00
N LEU A 73 -6.67 12.95 -1.01
CA LEU A 73 -7.52 12.96 0.16
C LEU A 73 -7.93 11.53 0.54
N ALA A 74 -8.30 10.70 -0.43
CA ALA A 74 -8.61 9.29 -0.20
C ALA A 74 -7.41 8.54 0.38
N ASP A 75 -6.21 8.76 -0.15
CA ASP A 75 -4.98 8.16 0.38
C ASP A 75 -4.74 8.60 1.83
N THR A 76 -4.84 9.90 2.11
CA THR A 76 -4.63 10.46 3.45
C THR A 76 -5.66 9.91 4.44
N LEU A 77 -6.94 9.89 4.08
CA LEU A 77 -8.02 9.34 4.90
C LEU A 77 -7.84 7.85 5.14
N TRP A 78 -7.38 7.10 4.14
CA TRP A 78 -7.09 5.67 4.26
C TRP A 78 -5.94 5.42 5.24
N TYR A 79 -4.80 6.09 5.06
CA TYR A 79 -3.66 5.96 5.98
C TYR A 79 -4.00 6.42 7.40
N TRP A 80 -4.78 7.49 7.54
CA TRP A 80 -5.27 7.96 8.83
C TRP A 80 -6.19 6.93 9.49
N SER A 81 -7.13 6.36 8.73
CA SER A 81 -8.06 5.33 9.21
C SER A 81 -7.32 4.06 9.65
N ILE A 82 -6.35 3.59 8.87
CA ILE A 82 -5.51 2.44 9.25
C ILE A 82 -4.71 2.76 10.50
N SER A 83 -4.04 3.92 10.55
CA SER A 83 -3.23 4.31 11.70
C SER A 83 -4.06 4.41 12.97
N TYR A 84 -5.27 4.97 12.87
CA TYR A 84 -6.22 5.08 13.96
C TYR A 84 -6.76 3.71 14.41
N ALA A 85 -7.12 2.84 13.46
CA ALA A 85 -7.58 1.49 13.75
C ALA A 85 -6.47 0.65 14.42
N LEU A 86 -5.22 0.80 13.96
CA LEU A 86 -4.06 0.18 14.58
C LEU A 86 -3.84 0.75 15.98
N ASP A 87 -3.84 2.07 16.16
CA ASP A 87 -3.60 2.72 17.45
C ASP A 87 -4.62 2.28 18.53
N LYS A 88 -5.91 2.25 18.19
CA LYS A 88 -6.95 1.68 19.06
C LYS A 88 -6.85 0.16 19.19
N GLY A 89 -6.37 -0.54 18.16
CA GLY A 89 -6.18 -1.99 18.13
C GLY A 89 -4.91 -2.48 18.84
N LYS A 90 -3.96 -1.59 19.20
CA LYS A 90 -2.67 -1.94 19.82
C LYS A 90 -2.84 -2.75 21.11
N ALA A 91 -3.93 -2.57 21.85
CA ALA A 91 -4.24 -3.35 23.04
C ALA A 91 -4.56 -4.83 22.75
N HIS A 92 -4.99 -5.17 21.53
CA HIS A 92 -5.37 -6.54 21.12
C HIS A 92 -4.49 -7.11 19.99
N LEU A 93 -3.57 -6.31 19.42
CA LEU A 93 -2.64 -6.72 18.38
C LEU A 93 -1.48 -7.52 18.98
N THR A 94 -1.71 -8.80 19.22
CA THR A 94 -0.65 -9.76 19.50
C THR A 94 0.12 -10.08 18.21
N ASP A 95 1.41 -10.41 18.29
CA ASP A 95 2.22 -10.81 17.13
C ASP A 95 1.58 -11.92 16.26
N ARG A 96 0.74 -12.78 16.86
CA ARG A 96 -0.02 -13.81 16.15
C ARG A 96 -1.07 -13.21 15.20
N THR A 97 -1.81 -12.21 15.66
CA THR A 97 -2.87 -11.56 14.88
C THR A 97 -2.27 -10.77 13.71
N TYR A 98 -1.14 -10.08 13.95
CA TYR A 98 -0.38 -9.37 12.91
C TYR A 98 0.14 -10.32 11.81
N ARG A 99 0.75 -11.45 12.21
CA ARG A 99 1.23 -12.47 11.25
C ARG A 99 0.09 -13.09 10.44
N ASN A 100 -1.06 -13.34 11.06
CA ASN A 100 -2.23 -13.88 10.37
C ASN A 100 -2.80 -12.87 9.36
N ALA A 101 -2.87 -11.58 9.71
CA ALA A 101 -3.29 -10.53 8.79
C ALA A 101 -2.37 -10.44 7.57
N ILE A 102 -1.05 -10.45 7.76
CA ILE A 102 -0.07 -10.43 6.65
C ILE A 102 -0.24 -11.65 5.74
N ARG A 103 -0.40 -12.85 6.31
CA ARG A 103 -0.63 -14.07 5.54
C ARG A 103 -1.91 -13.97 4.71
N PHE A 104 -2.99 -13.47 5.31
CA PHE A 104 -4.27 -13.27 4.63
C PHE A 104 -4.14 -12.30 3.45
N PHE A 105 -3.54 -11.12 3.66
CA PHE A 105 -3.30 -10.16 2.58
C PHE A 105 -2.39 -10.72 1.49
N SER A 106 -1.38 -11.51 1.87
CA SER A 106 -0.47 -12.13 0.90
C SER A 106 -1.18 -13.15 0.01
N ILE A 107 -2.06 -13.97 0.58
CA ILE A 107 -2.90 -14.93 -0.17
C ILE A 107 -3.84 -14.18 -1.11
N LEU A 108 -4.50 -13.12 -0.64
CA LEU A 108 -5.36 -12.27 -1.46
C LEU A 108 -4.63 -11.69 -2.68
N ILE A 109 -3.41 -11.18 -2.50
CA ILE A 109 -2.61 -10.61 -3.60
C ILE A 109 -2.22 -11.71 -4.60
N ILE A 110 -1.83 -12.90 -4.13
CA ILE A 110 -1.52 -14.04 -5.01
C ILE A 110 -2.76 -14.44 -5.79
N PHE A 111 -3.91 -14.57 -5.13
CA PHE A 111 -5.19 -14.91 -5.75
C PHE A 111 -5.58 -13.88 -6.82
N LEU A 112 -5.49 -12.59 -6.52
CA LEU A 112 -5.77 -11.51 -7.47
C LEU A 112 -4.81 -11.52 -8.66
N GLY A 113 -3.53 -11.84 -8.44
CA GLY A 113 -2.55 -12.01 -9.51
C GLY A 113 -2.90 -13.18 -10.43
N PHE A 114 -3.32 -14.32 -9.86
CA PHE A 114 -3.78 -15.48 -10.63
C PHE A 114 -5.07 -15.19 -11.38
N SER A 115 -6.05 -14.52 -10.75
CA SER A 115 -7.31 -14.20 -11.41
C SER A 115 -7.10 -13.29 -12.62
N PHE A 116 -6.18 -12.31 -12.52
CA PHE A 116 -5.81 -11.46 -13.65
C PHE A 116 -5.18 -12.23 -14.82
N LEU A 117 -4.39 -13.27 -14.55
CA LEU A 117 -3.81 -14.14 -15.58
C LEU A 117 -4.86 -15.05 -16.25
N ILE A 118 -5.85 -15.52 -15.49
CA ILE A 118 -6.91 -16.41 -16.00
C ILE A 118 -7.98 -15.63 -16.78
N ILE A 119 -8.35 -14.43 -16.33
CA ILE A 119 -9.34 -13.56 -16.98
C ILE A 119 -8.86 -13.01 -18.31
N ARG A 120 -7.55 -13.05 -18.59
CA ARG A 120 -6.94 -12.55 -19.82
C ARG A 120 -6.72 -13.66 -20.87
N LYS A 121 -7.62 -14.65 -20.93
CA LYS A 121 -7.91 -15.48 -22.10
C LYS A 121 -9.25 -15.05 -22.67
#